data_AF-A0A2X4T5C5-F1
#
_entry.id   AF-A0A2X4T5C5-F1
#
_cell.length_a   1.000
_cell.length_b   1.000
_cell.length_c   1.000
_cell.angle_alpha   90.00
_cell.angle_beta   90.00
_cell.angle_gamma   90.00
#
_symmetry.space_group_name_H-M   'P 1'
#
loop_
_entity.id
_entity.type
_entity.pdbx_description
1 polymer ?
#
loop_
_entity_poly.entity_id
_entity_poly.type
_entity_poly.pdbx_seq_one_letter_code
_entity_poly.pdbx_strand_id
1 'polypeptide(L)' 'MIAGDLAMKAADVHIGFLDRFSGALVIYGTVGAVEEALLQTVSGLGRLLNFTLCELTKS' A
#
# COMPACT_ATOMS: atom_id res chain seq x y z
N MET A 1 -7.67 -5.20 -3.15
CA MET A 1 -8.71 -4.15 -3.18
C MET A 1 -8.57 -3.19 -2.00
N ILE A 2 -8.64 -3.68 -0.76
CA ILE A 2 -8.50 -2.84 0.46
C ILE A 2 -7.15 -2.09 0.52
N ALA A 3 -6.05 -2.78 0.22
CA ALA A 3 -4.72 -2.16 0.19
C ALA A 3 -4.61 -1.00 -0.81
N GLY A 4 -5.28 -1.09 -1.96
CA GLY A 4 -5.29 -0.02 -2.96
C GLY A 4 -6.08 1.21 -2.49
N ASP A 5 -7.21 1.00 -1.82
CA ASP A 5 -8.01 2.07 -1.21
C ASP A 5 -7.24 2.78 -0.08
N LEU A 6 -6.56 2.02 0.78
CA LEU A 6 -5.71 2.57 1.84
C LEU A 6 -4.56 3.41 1.25
N ALA A 7 -3.86 2.88 0.23
CA ALA A 7 -2.74 3.57 -0.40
C ALA A 7 -3.14 4.92 -1.00
N MET A 8 -4.24 4.97 -1.76
CA MET A 8 -4.71 6.21 -2.40
C MET A 8 -5.27 7.24 -1.41
N LYS A 9 -5.72 6.81 -0.23
CA LYS A 9 -6.16 7.73 0.85
C LYS A 9 -5.00 8.25 1.68
N ALA A 10 -3.88 7.53 1.71
CA ALA A 10 -2.72 7.86 2.53
C ALA A 10 -1.84 8.94 1.90
N ALA A 11 -1.65 8.91 0.57
CA ALA A 11 -0.80 9.86 -0.12
C ALA A 11 -1.24 10.04 -1.58
N ASP A 12 -0.64 11.02 -2.24
CA ASP A 12 -0.85 11.29 -3.66
C ASP A 12 -0.12 10.25 -4.53
N VAL A 13 -0.73 9.07 -4.65
CA VAL A 13 -0.26 7.93 -5.45
C VAL A 13 -1.36 7.43 -6.37
N HIS A 14 -0.95 6.83 -7.48
CA HIS A 14 -1.85 6.19 -8.43
C HIS A 14 -1.65 4.68 -8.46
N ILE A 15 -2.72 3.94 -8.76
CA ILE A 15 -2.66 2.49 -8.95
C ILE A 15 -2.23 2.22 -10.39
N GLY A 16 -1.06 1.61 -10.57
CA GLY A 16 -0.65 1.08 -11.87
C GLY A 16 -1.31 -0.26 -12.17
N PHE A 17 -1.41 -1.11 -11.14
CA PHE A 17 -2.03 -2.43 -11.27
C PHE A 17 -2.57 -2.92 -9.92
N LEU A 18 -3.76 -3.53 -9.95
CA LEU A 18 -4.38 -4.17 -8.79
C LEU A 18 -4.95 -5.51 -9.20
N ASP A 19 -4.35 -6.59 -8.68
CA ASP A 19 -4.72 -7.96 -9.01
C ASP A 19 -5.29 -8.69 -7.80
N ARG A 20 -6.56 -9.04 -7.92
CA ARG A 20 -7.30 -9.78 -6.90
C ARG A 20 -7.09 -11.30 -6.96
N PHE A 21 -6.45 -11.81 -8.01
CA PHE A 21 -6.15 -13.23 -8.15
C PHE A 21 -4.79 -13.58 -7.53
N SER A 22 -3.73 -12.84 -7.87
CA SER A 22 -2.41 -13.02 -7.24
C SER A 22 -2.27 -12.30 -5.90
N GLY A 23 -3.10 -11.28 -5.64
CA GLY A 23 -2.98 -10.40 -4.48
C GLY A 23 -1.97 -9.26 -4.67
N ALA A 24 -1.43 -9.07 -5.88
CA ALA A 24 -0.45 -8.02 -6.16
C ALA A 24 -1.09 -6.62 -6.26
N LEU A 25 -0.37 -5.62 -5.74
CA LEU A 25 -0.68 -4.20 -5.87
C LEU A 25 0.59 -3.46 -6.29
N VAL A 26 0.51 -2.69 -7.38
CA VAL A 26 1.58 -1.82 -7.85
C VAL A 26 1.06 -0.39 -7.89
N ILE A 27 1.74 0.49 -7.17
CA ILE A 27 1.45 1.93 -7.11
C ILE A 27 2.64 2.73 -7.61
N TYR A 28 2.40 3.95 -8.07
CA TYR A 28 3.44 4.88 -8.50
C TYR A 28 3.10 6.32 -8.11
N GLY A 29 4.14 7.15 -7.96
CA GLY A 29 4.07 8.52 -7.50
C GLY A 29 5.47 9.06 -7.18
N THR A 30 5.54 10.17 -6.45
CA THR A 30 6.83 10.65 -5.92
C THR A 30 7.36 9.67 -4.86
N VAL A 31 8.68 9.61 -4.66
CA VAL A 31 9.31 8.69 -3.70
C VAL A 31 8.69 8.83 -2.30
N GLY A 32 8.50 10.07 -1.82
CA GLY A 32 7.89 10.32 -0.52
C GLY A 32 6.42 9.88 -0.44
N ALA A 33 5.64 10.12 -1.50
CA ALA A 33 4.24 9.69 -1.53
C ALA A 33 4.11 8.16 -1.55
N VAL A 34 4.96 7.47 -2.32
CA VAL A 34 4.97 5.99 -2.36
C VAL A 34 5.38 5.41 -1.02
N GLU A 35 6.41 5.96 -0.39
CA GLU A 35 6.89 5.54 0.93
C GLU A 35 5.79 5.70 2.00
N GLU A 36 5.13 6.86 2.06
CA GLU A 36 4.00 7.10 2.97
C GLU A 36 2.82 6.16 2.69
N ALA A 37 2.45 5.99 1.41
CA ALA A 37 1.35 5.11 1.03
C ALA A 37 1.60 3.66 1.44
N LEU A 38 2.82 3.15 1.29
CA LEU A 38 3.19 1.79 1.70
C LEU A 38 3.15 1.64 3.22
N LEU A 39 3.74 2.59 3.97
CA LEU A 39 3.75 2.59 5.44
C LEU A 39 2.33 2.58 6.02
N GLN A 40 1.48 3.50 5.58
CA GLN A 40 0.10 3.60 6.07
C GLN A 40 -0.75 2.40 5.67
N THR A 41 -0.51 1.83 4.48
CA THR A 41 -1.24 0.64 4.03
C THR A 41 -0.89 -0.57 4.88
N VAL A 42 0.39 -0.86 5.09
CA VAL A 42 0.84 -1.99 5.93
C VAL A 42 0.34 -1.84 7.37
N SER A 43 0.53 -0.65 7.96
CA SER A 43 0.03 -0.33 9.31
C SER A 43 -1.51 -0.45 9.41
N GLY A 44 -2.22 0.07 8.41
CA GLY A 44 -3.69 0.01 8.34
C GLY A 44 -4.23 -1.41 8.25
N LEU A 45 -3.61 -2.28 7.45
CA LEU A 45 -3.98 -3.69 7.36
C LEU A 45 -3.75 -4.43 8.70
N GLY A 46 -2.65 -4.14 9.39
CA GLY A 46 -2.39 -4.69 10.73
C GLY A 46 -3.40 -4.22 11.76
N ARG A 47 -3.65 -2.90 11.82
CA ARG A 47 -4.52 -2.30 12.83
C ARG A 47 -6.01 -2.64 12.65
N LEU A 48 -6.48 -2.66 11.40
CA LEU A 48 -7.91 -2.82 11.11
C LEU A 48 -8.32 -4.28 10.88
N LEU A 49 -7.42 -5.10 10.35
CA LEU A 49 -7.73 -6.47 9.93
C LEU A 49 -6.86 -7.52 10.64
N ASN A 50 -5.96 -7.10 11.54
CA ASN A 50 -5.06 -7.98 12.30
C ASN A 50 -4.17 -8.86 11.40
N PHE A 51 -3.68 -8.30 10.30
CA PHE A 51 -2.75 -8.98 9.39
C PHE A 51 -1.35 -9.11 10.01
N THR A 52 -0.66 -10.20 9.71
CA THR A 52 0.80 -10.29 9.95
C THR A 52 1.53 -9.36 8.97
N LEU A 53 2.46 -8.56 9.48
CA LEU A 53 3.12 -7.49 8.73
C LEU A 53 4.57 -7.82 8.39
N CYS A 54 5.12 -7.08 7.43
CA CYS A 54 6.54 -7.05 7.09
C CYS A 54 7.10 -5.64 7.25
N GLU A 55 8.43 -5.54 7.39
CA GLU A 55 9.14 -4.26 7.38
C GLU A 55 9.14 -3.65 5.96
N LEU A 56 9.07 -2.32 5.89
CA LEU A 56 9.21 -1.61 4.62
C LEU A 56 10.65 -1.73 4.12
N THR A 57 10.81 -2.03 2.82
CA THR A 57 12.12 -2.10 2.15
C THR A 57 12.20 -1.09 1.02
N LYS A 58 13.43 -0.66 0.68
CA LYS A 58 13.71 0.35 -0.36
C LYS A 58 14.97 -0.06 -1.14
N SER A 59 15.02 0.26 -2.42
CA SER A 59 16.15 0.00 -3.34
C SER A 59 16.58 1.29 -4.03
#